data_AF-A0AAU7DVY1-F1
#
_entry.id   AF-A0AAU7DVY1-F1
#
_cell.length_a   1.000
_cell.length_b   1.000
_cell.length_c   1.000
_cell.angle_alpha   90.00
_cell.angle_beta   90.00
_cell.angle_gamma   90.00
#
_symmetry.space_group_name_H-M   'P 1'
#
loop_
_entity.id
_entity.type
_entity.pdbx_description
1 polymer ?
#
loop_
_entity_poly.entity_id
_entity_poly.type
_entity_poly.pdbx_seq_one_letter_code
_entity_poly.pdbx_strand_id
1 'polypeptide(L)'
;MPAPKMKFPPTFFTKVADTAAGRGVGWLAIAEVLAVPDAGLVSRLRDGSLAQVWTQSAAWLGEDQHMLTAELMSLGVFSRSAGRRSADQDLVDLAADHELVVGDQSELIGLIAELAGQCSAEASAWSSGDLIIGKELRASQREFTDANIAPPLTQLCARIVAGAQRNIWRTLAKLVLAYLSADTGKDYQRAMLDTGRKSGGIVDAKGFLRLLEAEPKNAAK
;
A
#
# COMPACT_ATOMS: atom_id res chain seq x y z
N MET A 1 -24.91 9.43 38.03
CA MET A 1 -24.57 7.99 37.99
C MET A 1 -23.17 7.85 37.41
N PRO A 2 -22.21 7.20 38.07
CA PRO A 2 -20.87 6.99 37.51
C PRO A 2 -20.95 6.07 36.28
N ALA A 3 -20.24 6.41 35.21
CA ALA A 3 -20.16 5.58 34.02
C ALA A 3 -19.53 4.21 34.36
N PRO A 4 -20.02 3.10 33.80
CA PRO A 4 -19.43 1.78 34.02
C PRO A 4 -17.97 1.79 33.56
N LYS A 5 -17.05 1.37 34.45
CA LYS A 5 -15.63 1.20 34.10
C LYS A 5 -15.52 0.05 33.09
N MET A 6 -15.22 0.37 31.83
CA MET A 6 -14.87 -0.64 30.83
C MET A 6 -13.65 -1.43 31.31
N LYS A 7 -13.78 -2.75 31.41
CA LYS A 7 -12.67 -3.66 31.72
C LYS A 7 -12.17 -4.27 30.43
N PHE A 8 -10.96 -3.91 30.01
CA PHE A 8 -10.28 -4.54 28.88
C PHE A 8 -9.52 -5.80 29.32
N PRO A 9 -9.36 -6.81 28.45
CA PRO A 9 -8.42 -7.91 28.68
C PRO A 9 -6.99 -7.39 28.92
N PRO A 10 -6.16 -8.09 29.71
CA PRO A 10 -4.80 -7.64 30.04
C PRO A 10 -3.89 -7.37 28.82
N THR A 11 -4.14 -8.01 27.68
CA THR A 11 -3.33 -7.90 26.46
C THR A 11 -3.92 -6.95 25.42
N PHE A 12 -5.05 -6.28 25.71
CA PHE A 12 -5.76 -5.44 24.74
C PHE A 12 -4.86 -4.31 24.21
N PHE A 13 -4.35 -3.46 25.09
CA PHE A 13 -3.55 -2.29 24.72
C PHE A 13 -2.29 -2.66 23.94
N THR A 14 -1.59 -3.72 24.36
CA THR A 14 -0.42 -4.25 23.66
C THR A 14 -0.77 -4.68 22.24
N LYS A 15 -1.84 -5.47 22.05
CA LYS A 15 -2.25 -5.93 20.72
C LYS A 15 -2.64 -4.79 19.78
N VAL A 16 -3.34 -3.77 20.29
CA VAL A 16 -3.71 -2.60 19.48
C VAL A 16 -2.46 -1.77 19.13
N ALA A 17 -1.54 -1.60 20.07
CA ALA A 17 -0.26 -0.94 19.82
C ALA A 17 0.57 -1.67 18.75
N ASP A 18 0.70 -2.99 18.85
CA ASP A 18 1.41 -3.83 17.87
C ASP A 18 0.75 -3.73 16.48
N THR A 19 -0.59 -3.66 16.44
CA THR A 19 -1.35 -3.48 15.19
C THR A 19 -1.04 -2.12 14.55
N ALA A 20 -1.08 -1.03 15.33
CA ALA A 20 -0.76 0.30 14.84
C ALA A 20 0.69 0.39 14.34
N ALA A 21 1.64 -0.18 15.08
CA ALA A 21 3.05 -0.23 14.68
C ALA A 21 3.24 -1.05 13.39
N GLY A 22 2.64 -2.24 13.30
CA GLY A 22 2.66 -3.08 12.11
C GLY A 22 2.10 -2.36 10.89
N ARG A 23 1.00 -1.61 11.05
CA ARG A 23 0.41 -0.79 9.98
C ARG A 23 1.40 0.26 9.45
N GLY A 24 2.09 0.96 10.36
CA GLY A 24 3.11 1.94 9.98
C GLY A 24 4.26 1.32 9.19
N VAL A 25 4.72 0.13 9.58
CA VAL A 25 5.75 -0.62 8.83
C VAL A 25 5.29 -0.97 7.42
N GLY A 26 4.04 -1.41 7.25
CA GLY A 26 3.50 -1.71 5.92
C GLY A 26 3.42 -0.47 5.03
N TRP A 27 3.06 0.69 5.58
CA TRP A 27 3.07 1.96 4.86
C TRP A 27 4.48 2.38 4.42
N LEU A 28 5.49 2.22 5.28
CA LEU A 28 6.88 2.50 4.90
C LEU A 28 7.39 1.57 3.79
N ALA A 29 6.98 0.29 3.80
CA ALA A 29 7.32 -0.63 2.72
C ALA A 29 6.64 -0.24 1.38
N ILE A 30 5.46 0.41 1.42
CA ILE A 30 4.87 1.01 0.22
C ILE A 30 5.72 2.19 -0.25
N ALA A 31 6.10 3.11 0.64
CA ALA A 31 6.96 4.25 0.30
C ALA A 31 8.30 3.81 -0.33
N GLU A 32 8.93 2.77 0.21
CA GLU A 32 10.16 2.17 -0.33
C GLU A 32 9.98 1.68 -1.78
N VAL A 33 8.86 1.01 -2.08
CA VAL A 33 8.55 0.51 -3.43
C VAL A 33 8.25 1.64 -4.41
N LEU A 34 7.71 2.77 -3.95
CA LEU A 34 7.44 3.92 -4.80
C LEU A 34 8.68 4.78 -5.06
N ALA A 35 9.69 4.70 -4.20
CA ALA A 35 10.96 5.38 -4.38
C ALA A 35 11.75 4.83 -5.59
N VAL A 36 12.74 5.59 -6.07
CA VAL A 36 13.64 5.14 -7.12
C VAL A 36 14.34 3.85 -6.66
N PRO A 37 14.30 2.76 -7.44
CA PRO A 37 14.90 1.50 -7.04
C PRO A 37 16.40 1.64 -6.80
N ASP A 38 16.87 1.06 -5.69
CA ASP A 38 18.28 0.97 -5.35
C ASP A 38 18.70 -0.49 -5.12
N ALA A 39 19.99 -0.69 -4.81
CA ALA A 39 20.52 -2.01 -4.52
C ALA A 39 19.89 -2.66 -3.27
N GLY A 40 19.41 -1.85 -2.32
CA GLY A 40 18.74 -2.31 -1.10
C GLY A 40 17.39 -2.95 -1.42
N LEU A 41 16.53 -2.24 -2.16
CA LEU A 41 15.24 -2.76 -2.61
C LEU A 41 15.43 -4.04 -3.45
N VAL A 42 16.39 -4.04 -4.37
CA VAL A 42 16.72 -5.23 -5.18
C VAL A 42 17.11 -6.40 -4.29
N SER A 43 18.02 -6.21 -3.32
CA SER A 43 18.40 -7.27 -2.39
C SER A 43 17.18 -7.86 -1.68
N ARG A 44 16.31 -6.99 -1.15
CA ARG A 44 15.13 -7.40 -0.37
C ARG A 44 14.05 -8.11 -1.20
N LEU A 45 13.91 -7.74 -2.47
CA LEU A 45 13.05 -8.46 -3.41
C LEU A 45 13.61 -9.84 -3.74
N ARG A 46 14.94 -9.94 -3.88
CA ARG A 46 15.62 -11.19 -4.25
C ARG A 46 15.65 -12.18 -3.09
N ASP A 47 15.91 -11.72 -1.87
CA ASP A 47 15.92 -12.59 -0.68
C ASP A 47 14.52 -12.84 -0.08
N GLY A 48 13.50 -12.09 -0.53
CA GLY A 48 12.12 -12.23 -0.10
C GLY A 48 11.78 -11.51 1.21
N SER A 49 12.72 -10.78 1.81
CA SER A 49 12.49 -10.03 3.05
C SER A 49 11.44 -8.93 2.89
N LEU A 50 11.26 -8.35 1.69
CA LEU A 50 10.16 -7.41 1.46
C LEU A 50 8.78 -8.07 1.60
N ALA A 51 8.62 -9.28 1.06
CA ALA A 51 7.38 -10.04 1.21
C ALA A 51 7.13 -10.44 2.68
N GLN A 52 8.19 -10.74 3.43
CA GLN A 52 8.11 -10.99 4.87
C GLN A 52 7.62 -9.75 5.64
N VAL A 53 8.15 -8.56 5.31
CA VAL A 53 7.69 -7.30 5.92
C VAL A 53 6.20 -7.10 5.70
N TRP A 54 5.70 -7.26 4.47
CA TRP A 54 4.26 -7.12 4.19
C TRP A 54 3.39 -8.18 4.86
N THR A 55 3.90 -9.41 4.94
CA THR A 55 3.21 -10.51 5.65
C THR A 55 3.05 -10.17 7.13
N GLN A 56 4.11 -9.64 7.76
CA GLN A 56 4.09 -9.26 9.18
C GLN A 56 3.24 -8.01 9.42
N SER A 57 3.34 -6.99 8.58
CA SER A 57 2.55 -5.76 8.71
C SER A 57 1.05 -6.00 8.52
N ALA A 58 0.67 -7.09 7.85
CA ALA A 58 -0.72 -7.49 7.61
C ALA A 58 -1.25 -8.55 8.58
N ALA A 59 -0.46 -8.99 9.57
CA ALA A 59 -0.85 -10.07 10.49
C ALA A 59 -2.10 -9.75 11.33
N TRP A 60 -2.40 -8.45 11.53
CA TRP A 60 -3.59 -7.98 12.23
C TRP A 60 -4.91 -8.29 11.49
N LEU A 61 -4.85 -8.62 10.20
CA LEU A 61 -6.02 -9.01 9.41
C LEU A 61 -6.55 -10.39 9.78
N GLY A 62 -5.74 -11.24 10.42
CA GLY A 62 -6.15 -12.62 10.74
C GLY A 62 -6.56 -13.38 9.48
N GLU A 63 -7.81 -13.84 9.43
CA GLU A 63 -8.34 -14.60 8.29
C GLU A 63 -8.38 -13.77 6.99
N ASP A 64 -8.55 -12.45 7.08
CA ASP A 64 -8.60 -11.54 5.91
C ASP A 64 -7.24 -11.32 5.24
N GLN A 65 -6.15 -11.86 5.82
CA GLN A 65 -4.83 -11.82 5.20
C GLN A 65 -4.79 -12.48 3.81
N HIS A 66 -5.75 -13.37 3.52
CA HIS A 66 -5.90 -14.01 2.21
C HIS A 66 -6.01 -13.01 1.04
N MET A 67 -6.46 -11.78 1.29
CA MET A 67 -6.52 -10.69 0.31
C MET A 67 -5.16 -10.32 -0.29
N LEU A 68 -4.05 -10.60 0.42
CA LEU A 68 -2.69 -10.31 -0.03
C LEU A 68 -1.97 -11.55 -0.57
N THR A 69 -2.52 -12.75 -0.37
CA THR A 69 -1.81 -14.02 -0.55
C THR A 69 -1.33 -14.24 -1.97
N ALA A 70 -2.15 -13.96 -2.99
CA ALA A 70 -1.79 -14.23 -4.38
C ALA A 70 -0.57 -13.41 -4.83
N GLU A 71 -0.53 -12.14 -4.44
CA GLU A 71 0.55 -11.21 -4.75
C GLU A 71 1.81 -11.53 -3.94
N LEU A 72 1.67 -11.87 -2.65
CA LEU A 72 2.79 -12.33 -1.82
C LEU A 72 3.41 -13.63 -2.37
N MET A 73 2.61 -14.58 -2.84
CA MET A 73 3.10 -15.78 -3.52
C MET A 73 3.84 -15.45 -4.81
N SER A 74 3.34 -14.46 -5.57
CA SER A 74 3.97 -13.98 -6.80
C SER A 74 5.34 -13.32 -6.52
N LEU A 75 5.47 -12.55 -5.45
CA LEU A 75 6.78 -12.07 -4.98
C LEU A 75 7.72 -13.22 -4.60
N GLY A 76 7.22 -14.26 -3.95
CA GLY A 76 8.01 -15.46 -3.65
C GLY A 76 8.54 -16.15 -4.91
N VAL A 77 7.79 -16.15 -6.01
CA VAL A 77 8.26 -16.65 -7.31
C VAL A 77 9.40 -15.78 -7.85
N PHE A 78 9.28 -14.45 -7.73
CA PHE A 78 10.34 -13.52 -8.12
C PHE A 78 11.64 -13.84 -7.36
N SER A 79 11.58 -13.88 -6.03
CA SER A 79 12.73 -14.20 -5.16
C SER A 79 13.41 -15.53 -5.56
N ARG A 80 12.64 -16.61 -5.72
CA ARG A 80 13.20 -17.93 -6.11
C ARG A 80 13.83 -17.93 -7.50
N SER A 81 13.30 -17.12 -8.43
CA SER A 81 13.82 -17.05 -9.80
C SER A 81 14.97 -16.05 -9.97
N ALA A 82 15.19 -15.17 -8.99
CA ALA A 82 16.20 -14.12 -9.05
C ALA A 82 17.63 -14.65 -9.20
N GLY A 83 17.93 -15.84 -8.68
CA GLY A 83 19.25 -16.47 -8.83
C GLY A 83 19.69 -16.75 -10.27
N ARG A 84 18.77 -16.66 -11.24
CA ARG A 84 19.06 -16.82 -12.68
C ARG A 84 19.54 -15.52 -13.36
N ARG A 85 19.51 -14.39 -12.66
CA ARG A 85 19.87 -13.06 -13.16
C ARG A 85 20.79 -12.36 -12.15
N SER A 86 21.64 -11.45 -12.63
CA SER A 86 22.44 -10.61 -11.74
C SER A 86 21.56 -9.58 -11.02
N ALA A 87 21.98 -9.13 -9.84
CA ALA A 87 21.31 -8.05 -9.12
C ALA A 87 21.35 -6.74 -9.92
N ASP A 88 22.46 -6.46 -10.63
CA ASP A 88 22.58 -5.27 -11.47
C ASP A 88 21.57 -5.27 -12.62
N GLN A 89 21.32 -6.44 -13.24
CA GLN A 89 20.29 -6.55 -14.28
C GLN A 89 18.89 -6.30 -13.71
N ASP A 90 18.59 -6.82 -12.52
CA ASP A 90 17.33 -6.54 -11.84
C ASP A 90 17.18 -5.04 -11.53
N LEU A 91 18.24 -4.39 -11.06
CA LEU A 91 18.23 -2.96 -10.76
C LEU A 91 17.94 -2.13 -12.01
N VAL A 92 18.65 -2.40 -13.12
CA VAL A 92 18.43 -1.71 -14.40
C VAL A 92 17.01 -1.93 -14.89
N ASP A 93 16.51 -3.17 -14.85
CA ASP A 93 15.16 -3.51 -15.28
C ASP A 93 14.08 -2.82 -14.43
N LEU A 94 14.27 -2.77 -13.11
CA LEU A 94 13.34 -2.12 -12.19
C LEU A 94 13.36 -0.61 -12.34
N ALA A 95 14.54 0.01 -12.47
CA ALA A 95 14.69 1.45 -12.64
C ALA A 95 14.08 1.95 -13.96
N ALA A 96 14.28 1.21 -15.06
CA ALA A 96 13.70 1.57 -16.35
C ALA A 96 12.16 1.54 -16.34
N ASP A 97 11.56 0.54 -15.69
CA ASP A 97 10.11 0.43 -15.58
C ASP A 97 9.56 1.43 -14.52
N HIS A 98 10.32 1.72 -13.46
CA HIS A 98 10.00 2.79 -12.50
C HIS A 98 9.87 4.15 -13.18
N GLU A 99 10.87 4.55 -13.96
CA GLU A 99 10.84 5.81 -14.71
C GLU A 99 9.63 5.88 -15.64
N LEU A 100 9.30 4.76 -16.29
CA LEU A 100 8.19 4.68 -17.24
C LEU A 100 6.81 4.81 -16.59
N VAL A 101 6.55 4.12 -15.48
CA VAL A 101 5.19 3.99 -14.93
C VAL A 101 4.97 4.56 -13.53
N VAL A 102 6.04 4.68 -12.73
CA VAL A 102 5.98 5.28 -11.40
C VAL A 102 6.31 6.76 -11.49
N GLY A 103 7.46 7.11 -12.08
CA GLY A 103 7.96 8.48 -12.15
C GLY A 103 8.34 9.05 -10.77
N ASP A 104 8.45 10.37 -10.68
CA ASP A 104 8.65 11.05 -9.39
C ASP A 104 7.36 11.01 -8.56
N GLN A 105 7.45 10.42 -7.37
CA GLN A 105 6.37 10.30 -6.39
C GLN A 105 6.78 10.88 -5.03
N SER A 106 7.77 11.78 -4.99
CA SER A 106 8.32 12.36 -3.77
C SER A 106 7.26 12.94 -2.81
N GLU A 107 6.26 13.66 -3.34
CA GLU A 107 5.14 14.18 -2.54
C GLU A 107 4.31 13.05 -1.91
N LEU A 108 3.88 12.06 -2.71
CA LEU A 108 3.10 10.93 -2.22
C LEU A 108 3.89 10.08 -1.21
N ILE A 109 5.19 9.89 -1.42
CA ILE A 109 6.09 9.22 -0.49
C ILE A 109 6.17 10.00 0.83
N GLY A 110 6.24 11.33 0.78
CA GLY A 110 6.19 12.19 1.95
C GLY A 110 4.90 12.02 2.76
N LEU A 111 3.75 12.00 2.09
CA LEU A 111 2.45 11.75 2.73
C LEU A 111 2.38 10.36 3.37
N ILE A 112 2.89 9.33 2.71
CA ILE A 112 2.92 7.96 3.26
C ILE A 112 3.83 7.89 4.49
N ALA A 113 4.99 8.57 4.47
CA ALA A 113 5.89 8.65 5.61
C ALA A 113 5.24 9.39 6.80
N GLU A 114 4.48 10.45 6.53
CA GLU A 114 3.70 11.15 7.55
C GLU A 114 2.65 10.22 8.18
N LEU A 115 1.88 9.48 7.38
CA LEU A 115 0.91 8.50 7.88
C LEU A 115 1.58 7.42 8.74
N ALA A 116 2.74 6.92 8.31
CA ALA A 116 3.50 5.96 9.12
C ALA A 116 3.94 6.57 10.48
N GLY A 117 4.32 7.85 10.50
CA GLY A 117 4.58 8.60 11.73
C GLY A 117 3.34 8.68 12.64
N GLN A 118 2.16 8.95 12.07
CA GLN A 118 0.90 8.95 12.83
C GLN A 118 0.56 7.55 13.39
N CYS A 119 0.85 6.47 12.66
CA CYS A 119 0.71 5.11 13.17
C CYS A 119 1.65 4.80 14.34
N SER A 120 2.88 5.33 14.32
CA SER A 120 3.82 5.21 15.45
C SER A 120 3.34 6.00 16.68
N ALA A 121 2.79 7.19 16.48
CA ALA A 121 2.17 7.97 17.55
C ALA A 121 0.95 7.23 18.15
N GLU A 122 0.12 6.62 17.30
CA GLU A 122 -1.01 5.80 17.73
C GLU A 122 -0.53 4.61 18.58
N ALA A 123 0.47 3.86 18.11
CA ALA A 123 1.04 2.74 18.85
C ALA A 123 1.53 3.17 20.24
N SER A 124 2.21 4.33 20.31
CA SER A 124 2.69 4.90 21.56
C SER A 124 1.54 5.23 22.51
N ALA A 125 0.48 5.88 22.03
CA ALA A 125 -0.72 6.20 22.82
C ALA A 125 -1.36 4.91 23.40
N TRP A 126 -1.57 3.89 22.57
CA TRP A 126 -2.12 2.60 23.01
C TRP A 126 -1.24 1.91 24.04
N SER A 127 0.08 1.88 23.84
CA SER A 127 1.02 1.24 24.77
C SER A 127 1.02 1.91 26.16
N SER A 128 0.74 3.21 26.21
CA SER A 128 0.61 3.98 27.46
C SER A 128 -0.78 3.90 28.12
N GLY A 129 -1.73 3.24 27.47
CA GLY A 129 -3.12 3.12 27.96
C GLY A 129 -4.01 4.33 27.64
N ASP A 130 -3.56 5.27 26.82
CA ASP A 130 -4.35 6.45 26.43
C ASP A 130 -5.36 6.10 25.33
N LEU A 131 -6.54 5.68 25.78
CA LEU A 131 -7.66 5.28 24.92
C LEU A 131 -8.20 6.44 24.07
N ILE A 132 -8.16 7.67 24.57
CA ILE A 132 -8.78 8.82 23.88
C ILE A 132 -7.87 9.23 22.73
N ILE A 133 -6.59 9.47 23.02
CA ILE A 133 -5.61 9.87 22.01
C ILE A 133 -5.46 8.78 20.94
N GLY A 134 -5.40 7.50 21.33
CA GLY A 134 -5.30 6.39 20.38
C GLY A 134 -6.46 6.35 19.38
N LYS A 135 -7.69 6.60 19.83
CA LYS A 135 -8.88 6.64 18.96
C LYS A 135 -8.89 7.87 18.05
N GLU A 136 -8.55 9.04 18.58
CA GLU A 136 -8.49 10.29 17.82
C GLU A 136 -7.46 10.18 16.69
N LEU A 137 -6.26 9.65 16.98
CA LEU A 137 -5.23 9.38 15.98
C LEU A 137 -5.73 8.42 14.90
N ARG A 138 -6.38 7.30 15.27
CA ARG A 138 -6.91 6.33 14.29
C ARG A 138 -7.97 6.96 13.36
N ALA A 139 -8.82 7.82 13.88
CA ALA A 139 -9.82 8.55 13.09
C ALA A 139 -9.15 9.54 12.14
N SER A 140 -8.21 10.36 12.65
CA SER A 140 -7.45 11.33 11.86
C SER A 140 -6.65 10.67 10.73
N GLN A 141 -5.99 9.54 10.99
CA GLN A 141 -5.29 8.76 9.96
C GLN A 141 -6.23 8.32 8.84
N ARG A 142 -7.47 7.89 9.17
CA ARG A 142 -8.44 7.46 8.16
C ARG A 142 -8.85 8.62 7.26
N GLU A 143 -9.15 9.78 7.85
CA GLU A 143 -9.46 11.00 7.12
C GLU A 143 -8.28 11.45 6.24
N PHE A 144 -7.07 11.43 6.79
CA PHE A 144 -5.84 11.77 6.08
C PHE A 144 -5.58 10.85 4.89
N THR A 145 -5.70 9.53 5.08
CA THR A 145 -5.55 8.54 4.01
C THR A 145 -6.59 8.75 2.91
N ASP A 146 -7.86 8.92 3.28
CA ASP A 146 -8.95 9.09 2.32
C ASP A 146 -8.81 10.37 1.50
N ALA A 147 -8.36 11.46 2.11
CA ALA A 147 -8.22 12.76 1.45
C ALA A 147 -6.93 12.86 0.61
N ASN A 148 -5.80 12.37 1.13
CA ASN A 148 -4.48 12.71 0.58
C ASN A 148 -3.75 11.54 -0.08
N ILE A 149 -3.95 10.30 0.37
CA ILE A 149 -3.16 9.14 -0.10
C ILE A 149 -3.95 8.28 -1.07
N ALA A 150 -5.19 7.90 -0.73
CA ALA A 150 -5.94 6.91 -1.50
C ALA A 150 -6.20 7.35 -2.95
N PRO A 151 -6.63 8.60 -3.25
CA PRO A 151 -6.83 9.02 -4.63
C PRO A 151 -5.57 8.95 -5.52
N PRO A 152 -4.44 9.59 -5.19
CA PRO A 152 -3.24 9.51 -6.04
C PRO A 152 -2.63 8.10 -6.07
N LEU A 153 -2.63 7.37 -4.94
CA LEU A 153 -2.07 6.02 -4.88
C LEU A 153 -2.84 5.03 -5.77
N THR A 154 -4.17 5.10 -5.76
CA THR A 154 -5.00 4.21 -6.60
C THR A 154 -4.82 4.49 -8.09
N GLN A 155 -4.76 5.77 -8.49
CA GLN A 155 -4.48 6.17 -9.87
C GLN A 155 -3.09 5.70 -10.32
N LEU A 156 -2.07 5.88 -9.47
CA LEU A 156 -0.72 5.40 -9.71
C LEU A 156 -0.69 3.87 -9.90
N CYS A 157 -1.30 3.10 -8.99
CA CYS A 157 -1.32 1.65 -9.11
C CYS A 157 -2.07 1.17 -10.37
N ALA A 158 -3.17 1.83 -10.76
CA ALA A 158 -3.86 1.53 -12.01
C ALA A 158 -2.96 1.76 -13.23
N ARG A 159 -2.22 2.88 -13.26
CA ARG A 159 -1.23 3.18 -14.30
C ARG A 159 -0.13 2.12 -14.35
N ILE A 160 0.44 1.72 -13.21
CA ILE A 160 1.47 0.68 -13.14
C ILE A 160 0.94 -0.65 -13.67
N VAL A 161 -0.24 -1.09 -13.24
CA VAL A 161 -0.82 -2.36 -13.70
C VAL A 161 -1.02 -2.38 -15.22
N ALA A 162 -1.48 -1.27 -15.79
CA ALA A 162 -1.72 -1.13 -17.22
C ALA A 162 -0.43 -0.99 -18.05
N GLY A 163 0.55 -0.24 -17.54
CA GLY A 163 1.72 0.19 -18.31
C GLY A 163 3.02 -0.59 -18.06
N ALA A 164 3.17 -1.23 -16.90
CA ALA A 164 4.45 -1.81 -16.50
C ALA A 164 4.88 -2.91 -17.47
N GLN A 165 6.13 -2.90 -17.90
CA GLN A 165 6.66 -3.95 -18.77
C GLN A 165 6.95 -5.22 -17.98
N ARG A 166 7.46 -5.07 -16.75
CA ARG A 166 7.84 -6.18 -15.88
C ARG A 166 6.66 -6.59 -14.99
N ASN A 167 6.45 -7.90 -14.86
CA ASN A 167 5.37 -8.42 -14.04
C ASN A 167 5.52 -8.06 -12.54
N ILE A 168 6.76 -7.87 -12.07
CA ILE A 168 7.03 -7.51 -10.68
C ILE A 168 6.37 -6.19 -10.29
N TRP A 169 6.41 -5.16 -11.14
CA TRP A 169 5.73 -3.88 -10.88
C TRP A 169 4.21 -4.03 -10.83
N ARG A 170 3.63 -4.84 -11.71
CA ARG A 170 2.19 -5.17 -11.64
C ARG A 170 1.83 -5.87 -10.34
N THR A 171 2.65 -6.83 -9.90
CA THR A 171 2.48 -7.52 -8.61
C THR A 171 2.57 -6.55 -7.43
N LEU A 172 3.59 -5.67 -7.42
CA LEU A 172 3.77 -4.66 -6.38
C LEU A 172 2.56 -3.71 -6.32
N ALA A 173 2.11 -3.17 -7.46
CA ALA A 173 0.94 -2.30 -7.50
C ALA A 173 -0.35 -2.98 -7.00
N LYS A 174 -0.58 -4.24 -7.36
CA LYS A 174 -1.74 -5.01 -6.85
C LYS A 174 -1.67 -5.24 -5.34
N LEU A 175 -0.46 -5.48 -4.82
CA LEU A 175 -0.23 -5.68 -3.39
C LEU A 175 -0.43 -4.38 -2.60
N VAL A 176 0.03 -3.25 -3.14
CA VAL A 176 -0.25 -1.92 -2.59
C VAL A 176 -1.76 -1.66 -2.54
N LEU A 177 -2.50 -1.97 -3.62
CA LEU A 177 -3.97 -1.85 -3.64
C LEU A 177 -4.65 -2.80 -2.64
N ALA A 178 -4.17 -4.04 -2.48
CA ALA A 178 -4.68 -4.98 -1.49
C ALA A 178 -4.51 -4.42 -0.08
N TYR A 179 -3.31 -3.90 0.23
CA TYR A 179 -2.99 -3.33 1.54
C TYR A 179 -3.83 -2.08 1.83
N LEU A 180 -3.93 -1.15 0.87
CA LEU A 180 -4.80 0.03 0.99
C LEU A 180 -6.26 -0.38 1.21
N SER A 181 -6.73 -1.42 0.52
CA SER A 181 -8.11 -1.92 0.67
C SER A 181 -8.35 -2.47 2.06
N ALA A 182 -7.39 -3.25 2.57
CA ALA A 182 -7.44 -3.81 3.91
C ALA A 182 -7.40 -2.72 5.00
N ASP A 183 -6.55 -1.70 4.85
CA ASP A 183 -6.40 -0.63 5.87
C ASP A 183 -7.64 0.29 5.95
N THR A 184 -8.24 0.58 4.79
CA THR A 184 -9.39 1.50 4.68
C THR A 184 -10.74 0.79 4.79
N GLY A 185 -10.80 -0.52 4.51
CA GLY A 185 -12.04 -1.28 4.37
C GLY A 185 -12.79 -1.03 3.06
N LYS A 186 -12.16 -0.39 2.07
CA LYS A 186 -12.74 -0.11 0.74
C LYS A 186 -12.11 -1.04 -0.30
N ASP A 187 -12.91 -1.64 -1.18
CA ASP A 187 -12.42 -2.57 -2.20
C ASP A 187 -11.88 -1.85 -3.44
N TYR A 188 -10.63 -1.38 -3.37
CA TYR A 188 -9.97 -0.67 -4.48
C TYR A 188 -9.49 -1.59 -5.59
N GLN A 189 -9.15 -2.85 -5.27
CA GLN A 189 -8.75 -3.82 -6.28
C GLN A 189 -9.88 -4.06 -7.28
N ARG A 190 -11.10 -4.30 -6.79
CA ARG A 190 -12.25 -4.49 -7.66
C ARG A 190 -12.60 -3.22 -8.44
N ALA A 191 -12.61 -2.07 -7.77
CA ALA A 191 -12.94 -0.79 -8.41
C ALA A 191 -12.00 -0.46 -9.59
N MET A 192 -10.71 -0.79 -9.46
CA MET A 192 -9.70 -0.44 -10.47
C MET A 192 -9.44 -1.55 -11.50
N LEU A 193 -9.58 -2.83 -11.14
CA LEU A 193 -9.21 -3.95 -12.00
C LEU A 193 -10.40 -4.53 -12.79
N ASP A 194 -11.64 -4.43 -12.28
CA ASP A 194 -12.83 -4.96 -12.99
C ASP A 194 -13.38 -3.99 -14.05
N THR A 195 -13.05 -2.70 -13.98
CA THR A 195 -13.47 -1.70 -14.98
C THR A 195 -12.95 -2.02 -16.38
N GLY A 196 -11.83 -2.75 -16.50
CA GLY A 196 -11.30 -3.23 -17.78
C GLY A 196 -11.96 -4.50 -18.35
N ARG A 197 -12.75 -5.25 -17.54
CA ARG A 197 -13.27 -6.57 -17.95
C ARG A 197 -14.70 -6.52 -18.53
N LYS A 198 -15.45 -5.44 -18.29
CA LYS A 198 -16.84 -5.29 -18.76
C LYS A 198 -17.00 -4.55 -20.09
N SER A 199 -15.95 -3.93 -20.64
CA SER A 199 -15.97 -3.43 -22.01
C SER A 199 -15.42 -4.49 -22.97
N GLY A 200 -16.29 -5.39 -23.43
CA GLY A 200 -16.01 -6.29 -24.57
C GLY A 200 -15.85 -5.57 -25.92
N GLY A 201 -15.51 -4.28 -25.91
CA GLY A 201 -14.98 -3.53 -27.04
C GLY A 201 -13.59 -3.06 -26.64
N ILE A 202 -12.61 -3.31 -27.49
CA ILE A 202 -11.20 -2.94 -27.30
C ILE A 202 -11.12 -1.46 -26.90
N VAL A 203 -10.96 -1.19 -25.61
CA VAL A 203 -10.52 0.11 -25.13
C VAL A 203 -9.01 0.03 -25.13
N ASP A 204 -8.37 0.66 -26.11
CA ASP A 204 -6.92 0.79 -26.12
C ASP A 204 -6.47 1.55 -24.85
N ALA A 205 -5.19 1.44 -24.48
CA ALA A 205 -4.65 2.13 -23.31
C ALA A 205 -4.86 3.66 -23.35
N LYS A 206 -5.15 4.24 -24.53
CA LYS A 206 -5.47 5.67 -24.69
C LYS A 206 -6.88 6.01 -24.20
N GLY A 207 -7.83 5.08 -24.27
CA GLY A 207 -9.20 5.28 -23.76
C GLY A 207 -9.26 5.41 -22.24
N PHE A 208 -8.44 4.65 -21.50
CA PHE A 208 -8.35 4.76 -20.04
C PHE A 208 -7.65 6.06 -19.60
N LEU A 209 -6.58 6.47 -20.31
CA LEU A 209 -5.92 7.76 -20.05
C LEU A 209 -6.85 8.95 -20.33
N ARG A 210 -7.69 8.90 -21.38
CA ARG A 210 -8.71 9.92 -21.65
C ARG A 210 -9.80 10.03 -20.58
N LEU A 211 -10.08 8.95 -19.86
CA LEU A 211 -11.01 8.94 -18.72
C LEU A 211 -10.40 9.60 -17.47
N LEU A 212 -9.06 9.57 -17.34
CA LEU A 212 -8.33 10.24 -16.27
C LEU A 212 -7.99 11.71 -16.60
N GLU A 213 -7.85 12.05 -17.88
CA GLU A 213 -7.61 13.41 -18.38
C GLU A 213 -8.90 14.26 -18.49
N ALA A 214 -10.06 13.70 -18.20
CA ALA A 214 -11.31 14.45 -18.13
C ALA A 214 -11.34 15.33 -16.87
N GLU A 215 -10.72 16.51 -16.95
CA GLU A 215 -10.76 17.53 -15.89
C GLU A 215 -12.20 17.86 -15.47
N PRO A 216 -12.45 18.11 -14.17
CA PRO A 216 -13.74 18.61 -13.70
C PRO A 216 -13.96 20.04 -14.23
N LYS A 217 -14.56 20.16 -15.41
CA LYS A 217 -15.20 21.41 -15.84
C LYS A 217 -16.39 21.67 -14.92
N ASN A 218 -16.21 22.61 -14.00
CA ASN A 218 -17.21 23.44 -13.31
C ASN A 218 -17.16 23.32 -11.77
N ALA A 219 -16.39 24.22 -11.17
CA ALA A 219 -16.69 24.78 -9.85
C ALA A 219 -16.39 26.29 -9.86
N ALA A 220 -17.17 27.03 -10.65
CA ALA A 220 -17.28 28.48 -10.53
C ALA A 220 -18.67 28.91 -11.03
N LYS A 221 -19.62 28.96 -10.10
CA LYS A 221 -20.75 29.90 -10.10
C LYS A 221 -21.17 30.14 -8.66
#